data_AF-A0AAW8AZX2-F1
#
_entry.id   AF-A0AAW8AZX2-F1
#
_cell.length_a   1.000
_cell.length_b   1.000
_cell.length_c   1.000
_cell.angle_alpha   90.00
_cell.angle_beta   90.00
_cell.angle_gamma   90.00
#
_symmetry.space_group_name_H-M   'P 1'
#
loop_
_entity.id
_entity.type
_entity.pdbx_description
1 polymer ?
#
loop_
_entity_poly.entity_id
_entity_poly.type
_entity_poly.pdbx_seq_one_letter_code
_entity_poly.pdbx_strand_id
1 'polypeptide(L)'
;MPHDNEKESRTLIQEALQDPLVRIPAPLKPAYYAHQKKLTLKYLLQVNLFAQLAYASYTLADILVLNDILKLLILTKISYTILIVLITIWMYHSYRNLPVFDLLLPTSIIGASAIWFFNLN
;
A
#
# COMPACT_ATOMS: atom_id res chain seq x y z
N MET A 1 14.36 3.99 32.26
CA MET A 1 13.63 5.25 32.57
C MET A 1 12.73 5.69 31.39
N PRO A 2 11.72 4.92 30.97
CA PRO A 2 10.78 5.34 29.92
C PRO A 2 9.64 6.26 30.43
N HIS A 3 9.35 6.24 31.74
CA HIS A 3 8.19 6.93 32.31
C HIS A 3 8.34 8.45 32.48
N ASP A 4 9.57 8.98 32.56
CA ASP A 4 9.78 10.43 32.71
C ASP A 4 9.57 11.17 31.38
N ASN A 5 10.06 10.60 30.26
CA ASN A 5 9.87 11.15 28.91
C ASN A 5 8.39 11.19 28.48
N GLU A 6 7.58 10.21 28.91
CA GLU A 6 6.14 10.19 28.62
C GLU A 6 5.39 11.30 29.36
N LYS A 7 5.75 11.57 30.62
CA LYS A 7 5.15 12.66 31.42
C LYS A 7 5.49 14.01 30.82
N GLU A 8 6.75 14.23 30.44
CA GLU A 8 7.23 15.46 29.82
C GLU A 8 6.59 15.70 28.44
N SER A 9 6.45 14.64 27.64
CA SER A 9 5.75 14.71 26.35
C SER A 9 4.27 15.07 26.52
N ARG A 10 3.60 14.53 27.55
CA ARG A 10 2.19 14.83 27.85
C ARG A 10 2.00 16.28 28.28
N THR A 11 2.89 16.82 29.12
CA THR A 11 2.82 18.23 29.52
C THR A 11 3.02 19.16 28.33
N LEU A 12 3.97 18.86 27.43
CA LEU A 12 4.18 19.63 26.21
C LEU A 12 2.97 19.59 25.25
N ILE A 13 2.30 18.44 25.13
CA ILE A 13 1.07 18.33 24.34
C ILE A 13 -0.06 19.13 25.00
N GLN A 14 -0.20 19.05 26.32
CA GLN A 14 -1.27 19.71 27.06
C GLN A 14 -1.13 21.23 27.04
N GLU A 15 0.10 21.75 27.12
CA GLU A 15 0.40 23.17 26.97
C GLU A 15 0.12 23.65 25.55
N ALA A 16 0.51 22.87 24.54
CA ALA A 16 0.21 23.20 23.15
C ALA A 16 -1.31 23.22 22.89
N LEU A 17 -2.06 22.24 23.40
CA LEU A 17 -3.52 22.13 23.21
C LEU A 17 -4.34 23.28 23.85
N GLN A 18 -3.74 24.14 24.67
CA GLN A 18 -4.41 25.34 25.18
C GLN A 18 -4.73 26.34 24.06
N ASP A 19 -4.01 26.28 22.94
CA ASP A 19 -4.32 27.03 21.73
C ASP A 19 -4.98 26.08 20.69
N PRO A 20 -6.24 26.34 20.28
CA PRO A 20 -6.94 25.51 19.29
C PRO A 20 -6.28 25.52 17.89
N LEU A 21 -5.38 26.46 17.60
CA LEU A 21 -4.64 26.55 16.34
C LEU A 21 -3.16 26.18 16.47
N VAL A 22 -2.76 25.59 17.59
CA VAL A 22 -1.36 25.26 17.84
C VAL A 22 -0.82 24.29 16.79
N ARG A 23 0.42 24.52 16.36
CA ARG A 23 1.15 23.56 15.53
C ARG A 23 1.79 22.50 16.42
N ILE A 24 1.98 21.30 15.87
CA ILE A 24 2.67 20.19 16.56
C ILE A 24 4.03 20.70 17.08
N PRO A 25 4.32 20.54 18.39
CA PRO A 25 5.58 20.96 18.98
C PRO A 25 6.79 20.37 18.23
N ALA A 26 7.81 21.19 17.98
CA ALA A 26 9.03 20.79 17.29
C ALA A 26 9.66 19.47 17.82
N PRO A 27 9.74 19.20 19.13
CA PRO A 27 10.32 17.94 19.64
C PRO A 27 9.45 16.70 19.31
N LEU A 28 8.15 16.87 19.09
CA LEU A 28 7.21 15.77 18.81
C LEU A 28 7.01 15.52 17.32
N LYS A 29 7.37 16.47 16.45
CA LYS A 29 7.27 16.32 14.99
C LYS A 29 7.95 15.04 14.46
N PRO A 30 9.18 14.66 14.86
CA PRO A 30 9.83 13.46 14.36
C PRO A 30 9.06 12.18 14.73
N ALA A 31 8.58 12.10 15.98
CA ALA A 31 7.78 10.98 16.46
C ALA A 31 6.43 10.88 15.73
N TYR A 32 5.78 12.03 15.52
CA TYR A 32 4.55 12.12 14.74
C TYR A 32 4.76 11.66 13.30
N TYR A 33 5.79 12.15 12.59
CA TYR A 33 6.06 11.73 11.21
C TYR A 33 6.43 10.26 11.10
N ALA A 34 7.15 9.69 12.07
CA ALA A 34 7.44 8.26 12.11
C ALA A 34 6.14 7.43 12.26
N HIS A 35 5.23 7.88 13.13
CA HIS A 35 3.92 7.25 13.30
C HIS A 35 3.07 7.35 12.04
N GLN A 36 2.98 8.56 11.45
CA GLN A 36 2.24 8.81 10.22
C GLN A 36 2.78 7.96 9.06
N LYS A 37 4.10 7.91 8.87
CA LYS A 37 4.75 7.07 7.84
C LYS A 37 4.33 5.60 7.99
N LYS A 38 4.29 5.08 9.22
CA LYS A 38 3.88 3.70 9.50
C LYS A 38 2.41 3.45 9.17
N LEU A 39 1.52 4.38 9.49
CA LEU A 39 0.10 4.30 9.14
C LEU A 39 -0.10 4.34 7.63
N THR A 40 0.53 5.28 6.93
CA THR A 40 0.42 5.40 5.47
C THR A 40 0.95 4.15 4.75
N LEU A 41 2.08 3.57 5.19
CA LEU A 41 2.58 2.33 4.61
C LEU A 41 1.60 1.16 4.76
N LYS A 42 0.96 1.03 5.92
CA LYS A 42 -0.08 0.01 6.14
C LYS A 42 -1.28 0.23 5.25
N TYR A 43 -1.72 1.48 5.12
CA TYR A 43 -2.84 1.84 4.25
C TYR A 43 -2.54 1.51 2.79
N LEU A 44 -1.38 1.92 2.28
CA LEU A 44 -0.94 1.61 0.91
C LEU A 44 -0.86 0.10 0.67
N LEU A 45 -0.47 -0.69 1.68
CA LEU A 45 -0.39 -2.15 1.56
C LEU A 45 -1.79 -2.73 1.35
N GLN A 46 -2.75 -2.27 2.15
CA GLN A 46 -4.15 -2.68 2.02
C GLN A 46 -4.70 -2.32 0.65
N VAL A 47 -4.50 -1.09 0.18
CA VAL A 47 -5.00 -0.64 -1.13
C VAL A 47 -4.38 -1.47 -2.27
N ASN A 48 -3.06 -1.73 -2.24
CA ASN A 48 -2.41 -2.59 -3.24
C ASN A 48 -3.01 -4.00 -3.23
N LEU A 49 -3.22 -4.60 -2.06
CA LEU A 49 -3.82 -5.93 -1.97
C LEU A 49 -5.28 -5.95 -2.48
N PHE A 50 -6.07 -4.92 -2.17
CA PHE A 50 -7.43 -4.79 -2.72
C PHE A 50 -7.43 -4.63 -4.24
N ALA A 51 -6.48 -3.88 -4.81
CA ALA A 51 -6.35 -3.75 -6.26
C ALA A 51 -6.03 -5.11 -6.92
N GLN A 52 -5.11 -5.88 -6.34
CA GLN A 52 -4.78 -7.23 -6.83
C GLN A 52 -5.98 -8.19 -6.70
N LEU A 53 -6.75 -8.09 -5.61
CA LEU A 53 -7.97 -8.87 -5.42
C LEU A 53 -9.03 -8.50 -6.46
N ALA A 54 -9.24 -7.21 -6.72
CA ALA A 54 -10.16 -6.75 -7.76
C ALA A 54 -9.75 -7.25 -9.16
N TYR A 55 -8.45 -7.24 -9.47
CA TYR A 55 -7.93 -7.77 -10.73
C TYR A 55 -8.11 -9.29 -10.85
N ALA A 56 -7.92 -10.03 -9.75
CA ALA A 56 -8.23 -11.46 -9.71
C ALA A 56 -9.74 -11.73 -9.89
N SER A 57 -10.61 -10.95 -9.27
CA SER A 57 -12.07 -11.04 -9.46
C SER A 57 -12.47 -10.77 -10.91
N TYR A 58 -11.82 -9.82 -11.59
CA TYR A 58 -12.04 -9.57 -13.01
C TYR A 58 -11.62 -10.78 -13.86
N THR A 59 -10.50 -11.41 -13.52
CA THR A 59 -10.05 -12.65 -14.18
C THR A 59 -11.06 -13.79 -14.01
N LEU A 60 -11.73 -13.90 -12.85
CA LEU A 60 -12.81 -14.86 -12.65
C LEU A 60 -14.02 -14.57 -13.54
N ALA A 61 -14.37 -13.29 -13.74
CA ALA A 61 -15.43 -12.91 -14.66
C ALA A 61 -15.07 -13.28 -16.11
N ASP A 62 -13.83 -13.06 -16.53
CA ASP A 62 -13.35 -13.47 -17.85
C ASP A 62 -13.49 -14.99 -18.07
N ILE A 63 -13.27 -15.81 -17.03
CA ILE A 63 -13.46 -17.27 -17.10
C ILE A 63 -14.89 -17.65 -17.42
N LEU A 64 -15.86 -16.98 -16.79
CA LEU A 64 -17.27 -17.28 -16.96
C LEU A 64 -17.80 -16.83 -18.33
N VAL A 65 -17.22 -15.77 -18.90
CA VAL A 65 -17.69 -15.16 -20.15
C VAL A 65 -16.97 -15.73 -21.38
N LEU A 66 -15.66 -15.98 -21.30
CA LEU A 66 -14.81 -16.38 -22.43
C LEU A 66 -14.33 -17.83 -22.25
N ASN A 67 -15.23 -18.78 -22.45
CA ASN A 67 -15.01 -20.21 -22.18
C ASN A 67 -13.95 -20.88 -23.10
N ASP A 68 -13.48 -20.22 -24.17
CA ASP A 68 -12.59 -20.81 -25.19
C ASP A 68 -11.12 -20.32 -25.15
N ILE A 69 -10.83 -19.17 -24.53
CA ILE A 69 -9.45 -18.56 -24.51
C ILE A 69 -8.72 -18.89 -23.17
N LEU A 70 -9.28 -19.80 -22.38
CA LEU A 70 -9.13 -19.84 -20.93
C LEU A 70 -7.70 -20.06 -20.42
N LYS A 71 -7.02 -21.15 -20.78
CA LYS A 71 -5.91 -21.63 -19.93
C LYS A 71 -4.68 -20.73 -19.94
N LEU A 72 -4.28 -20.20 -21.10
CA LEU A 72 -3.06 -19.39 -21.22
C LEU A 72 -3.28 -17.97 -20.65
N LEU A 73 -4.44 -17.38 -20.92
CA LEU A 73 -4.82 -16.04 -20.42
C LEU A 73 -4.97 -16.05 -18.89
N ILE A 74 -5.63 -17.06 -18.34
CA ILE A 74 -5.79 -17.21 -16.89
C ILE A 74 -4.43 -17.41 -16.23
N LEU A 75 -3.60 -18.30 -16.79
CA LEU A 75 -2.29 -18.60 -16.21
C LEU A 75 -1.41 -17.34 -16.15
N THR A 76 -1.34 -16.58 -17.24
CA THR A 76 -0.54 -15.35 -17.29
C THR A 76 -1.06 -14.28 -16.32
N LYS A 77 -2.37 -14.07 -16.24
CA LYS A 77 -2.97 -13.11 -15.28
C LYS A 77 -2.77 -13.53 -13.83
N ILE A 78 -3.00 -14.79 -13.49
CA ILE A 78 -2.82 -15.29 -12.11
C ILE A 78 -1.34 -15.24 -11.72
N SER A 79 -0.43 -15.69 -12.60
CA SER A 79 1.01 -15.61 -12.34
C SER A 79 1.48 -14.18 -12.11
N TYR A 80 0.97 -13.22 -12.88
CA TYR A 80 1.27 -11.81 -12.68
C TYR A 80 0.75 -11.27 -11.34
N THR A 81 -0.51 -11.56 -11.01
CA THR A 81 -1.11 -11.15 -9.72
C THR A 81 -0.30 -11.69 -8.55
N ILE A 82 0.08 -12.97 -8.59
CA ILE A 82 0.92 -13.60 -7.55
C ILE A 82 2.27 -12.89 -7.47
N LEU A 83 2.92 -12.63 -8.61
CA LEU A 83 4.20 -11.91 -8.66
C LEU A 83 4.10 -10.52 -8.00
N ILE A 84 3.08 -9.73 -8.35
CA ILE A 84 2.90 -8.38 -7.79
C ILE A 84 2.59 -8.44 -6.29
N VAL A 85 1.77 -9.40 -5.84
CA VAL A 85 1.51 -9.58 -4.40
C VAL A 85 2.80 -9.91 -3.65
N LEU A 86 3.64 -10.82 -4.18
CA LEU A 86 4.93 -11.15 -3.58
C LEU A 86 5.87 -9.93 -3.54
N ILE A 87 5.96 -9.16 -4.62
CA ILE A 87 6.74 -7.92 -4.67
C ILE A 87 6.23 -6.91 -3.64
N THR A 88 4.91 -6.76 -3.51
CA THR A 88 4.28 -5.85 -2.54
C THR A 88 4.65 -6.22 -1.10
N ILE A 89 4.55 -7.51 -0.76
CA ILE A 89 4.90 -8.02 0.58
C ILE A 89 6.41 -7.84 0.84
N TRP A 90 7.25 -8.18 -0.13
CA TRP A 90 8.70 -8.06 -0.02
C TRP A 90 9.12 -6.59 0.18
N MET A 91 8.59 -5.67 -0.63
CA MET A 91 8.87 -4.24 -0.50
C MET A 91 8.42 -3.66 0.85
N TYR A 92 7.28 -4.12 1.36
CA TYR A 92 6.78 -3.72 2.68
C TYR A 92 7.72 -4.19 3.81
N HIS A 93 8.32 -5.37 3.67
CA HIS A 93 9.24 -5.90 4.68
C HIS A 93 10.64 -5.25 4.60
N SER A 94 11.24 -5.19 3.41
CA SER A 94 12.66 -4.85 3.22
C SER A 94 12.95 -3.37 2.93
N TYR A 95 12.10 -2.67 2.17
CA TYR A 95 12.46 -1.36 1.62
C TYR A 95 11.76 -0.19 2.34
N ARG A 96 10.49 -0.34 2.74
CA ARG A 96 9.68 0.65 3.52
C ARG A 96 9.83 2.11 3.06
N ASN A 97 10.12 2.33 1.79
CA ASN A 97 10.22 3.65 1.20
C ASN A 97 8.87 4.06 0.64
N LEU A 98 8.30 5.09 1.26
CA LEU A 98 6.95 5.55 1.00
C LEU A 98 6.71 5.90 -0.48
N PRO A 99 7.59 6.65 -1.17
CA PRO A 99 7.33 7.03 -2.56
C PRO A 99 7.33 5.81 -3.50
N VAL A 100 8.27 4.88 -3.30
CA VAL A 100 8.36 3.69 -4.16
C VAL A 100 7.17 2.76 -3.95
N PHE A 101 6.67 2.70 -2.72
CA PHE A 101 5.48 1.93 -2.38
C PHE A 101 4.19 2.55 -2.96
N ASP A 102 4.14 3.87 -3.09
CA ASP A 102 3.04 4.59 -3.76
C ASP A 102 3.05 4.36 -5.27
N LEU A 103 4.23 4.33 -5.90
CA LEU A 103 4.38 4.03 -7.34
C LEU A 103 4.08 2.57 -7.70
N LEU A 104 4.04 1.66 -6.73
CA LEU A 104 3.84 0.23 -6.99
C LEU A 104 2.47 -0.04 -7.62
N LEU A 105 1.44 0.65 -7.12
CA LEU A 105 0.06 0.49 -7.59
C LEU A 105 -0.11 0.90 -9.06
N PRO A 106 0.24 2.13 -9.49
CA PRO A 106 0.11 2.51 -10.90
C PRO A 106 0.99 1.65 -11.82
N THR A 107 2.18 1.25 -11.37
CA THR A 107 3.05 0.36 -12.15
C THR A 107 2.41 -1.02 -12.34
N SER A 108 1.74 -1.54 -11.31
CA SER A 108 1.02 -2.81 -11.40
C SER A 108 -0.17 -2.76 -12.37
N ILE A 109 -0.86 -1.62 -12.44
CA ILE A 109 -1.98 -1.41 -13.37
C ILE A 109 -1.49 -1.34 -14.83
N ILE A 110 -0.37 -0.65 -15.06
CA ILE A 110 0.25 -0.58 -16.40
C ILE A 110 0.65 -1.98 -16.87
N GLY A 111 1.29 -2.77 -16.00
CA GLY A 111 1.68 -4.15 -16.36
C GLY A 111 0.48 -5.08 -16.56
N ALA A 112 -0.55 -4.99 -15.72
CA ALA A 112 -1.80 -5.72 -15.91
C ALA A 112 -2.47 -5.39 -17.26
N SER A 113 -2.52 -4.11 -17.61
CA SER A 113 -3.06 -3.64 -18.89
C SER A 113 -2.23 -4.16 -20.07
N ALA A 114 -0.90 -4.12 -19.97
CA ALA A 114 -0.01 -4.64 -21.00
C ALA A 114 -0.20 -6.15 -21.23
N ILE A 115 -0.36 -6.93 -20.15
CA ILE A 115 -0.66 -8.37 -20.25
C ILE A 115 -2.01 -8.60 -20.92
N TRP A 116 -3.01 -7.80 -20.60
CA TRP A 116 -4.31 -7.90 -21.25
C TRP A 116 -4.21 -7.63 -22.76
N PHE A 117 -3.56 -6.55 -23.17
CA PHE A 117 -3.33 -6.24 -24.59
C PHE A 117 -2.50 -7.31 -25.30
N PHE A 118 -1.44 -7.81 -24.67
CA PHE A 118 -0.59 -8.84 -25.25
C PHE A 118 -1.33 -10.15 -25.52
N ASN A 119 -2.27 -10.54 -24.66
CA ASN A 119 -3.03 -11.77 -24.87
C ASN A 119 -4.23 -11.60 -25.83
N LEU A 120 -4.61 -10.37 -26.18
CA LEU A 120 -5.67 -10.09 -27.14
C LEU A 120 -5.18 -10.01 -28.60
N ASN A 121 -3.87 -9.90 -28.80
CA ASN A 121 -3.21 -9.67 -30.08
C ASN A 121 -2.46 -10.93 -30.53
#